data_AF-A0A1I3EN23-F1
#
_entry.id   AF-A0A1I3EN23-F1
#
_cell.length_a   1.000
_cell.length_b   1.000
_cell.length_c   1.000
_cell.angle_alpha   90.00
_cell.angle_beta   90.00
_cell.angle_gamma   90.00
#
_symmetry.space_group_name_H-M   'P 1'
#
loop_
_entity.id
_entity.type
_entity.pdbx_description
1 polymer ?
#
loop_
_entity_poly.entity_id
_entity_poly.type
_entity_poly.pdbx_seq_one_letter_code
_entity_poly.pdbx_strand_id
1 'polypeptide(L)' 'MRTCPCCKKYGDVWEVELQSLDNHKFVMCFECDTIWDSIANVPDQHVSDFEAFMNEQGKDPDWTLIKKVQRV' A
#
# COMPACT_ATOMS: atom_id res chain seq x y z
N MET A 1 -13.34 4.03 8.85
CA MET A 1 -13.22 3.66 7.43
C MET A 1 -12.19 4.56 6.82
N ARG A 2 -11.01 4.02 6.58
CA ARG A 2 -10.00 4.72 5.80
C ARG A 2 -10.40 4.65 4.34
N THR A 3 -10.14 5.74 3.66
CA THR A 3 -10.44 5.90 2.25
C THR A 3 -9.13 6.08 1.53
N CYS A 4 -8.95 5.35 0.43
CA CYS A 4 -7.84 5.62 -0.47
C CYS A 4 -7.89 7.10 -0.88
N PRO A 5 -6.78 7.86 -0.81
CA PRO A 5 -6.78 9.27 -1.21
C PRO A 5 -7.10 9.43 -2.71
N CYS A 6 -6.77 8.44 -3.54
CA CYS A 6 -7.07 8.41 -4.97
C CYS A 6 -8.52 8.01 -5.26
N CYS A 7 -8.97 6.85 -4.77
CA CYS A 7 -10.31 6.29 -5.04
C CYS A 7 -11.41 6.83 -4.10
N LYS A 8 -11.05 7.57 -3.06
CA LYS A 8 -11.94 8.10 -2.01
C LYS A 8 -12.79 6.96 -1.41
N LYS A 9 -14.11 7.02 -1.58
CA LYS A 9 -15.07 6.08 -0.99
C LYS A 9 -15.10 4.69 -1.64
N TYR A 10 -14.39 4.50 -2.76
CA TYR A 10 -14.47 3.27 -3.56
C TYR A 10 -13.27 2.35 -3.41
N GLY A 11 -12.19 2.79 -2.77
CA GLY A 11 -10.97 1.97 -2.65
C GLY A 11 -11.14 0.79 -1.70
N ASP A 12 -10.72 -0.41 -2.13
CA ASP A 12 -10.57 -1.55 -1.23
C ASP A 12 -9.22 -1.46 -0.49
N VAL A 13 -9.25 -0.89 0.71
CA VAL A 13 -8.06 -0.55 1.47
C VAL A 13 -7.74 -1.62 2.51
N TRP A 14 -6.49 -2.08 2.51
CA TRP A 14 -5.98 -3.09 3.42
C TRP A 14 -4.65 -2.68 4.01
N GLU A 15 -4.45 -2.98 5.28
CA GLU A 15 -3.09 -3.13 5.80
C GLU A 15 -2.49 -4.41 5.24
N VAL A 16 -1.30 -4.29 4.69
CA VAL A 16 -0.57 -5.37 4.06
C VAL A 16 0.87 -5.42 4.56
N GLU A 17 1.46 -6.60 4.45
CA GLU A 17 2.83 -6.88 4.84
C GLU A 17 3.56 -7.45 3.64
N LEU A 18 4.75 -6.91 3.33
CA LEU A 18 5.55 -7.35 2.20
C LEU A 18 6.75 -8.15 2.68
N GLN A 19 6.74 -9.45 2.35
CA GLN A 19 7.78 -10.38 2.80
C GLN A 19 9.17 -10.03 2.24
N SER A 20 9.23 -9.38 1.07
CA SER A 20 10.48 -9.03 0.40
C SER A 20 11.20 -7.81 1.00
N LEU A 21 10.58 -7.10 1.95
CA LEU A 21 11.14 -5.93 2.64
C LEU A 21 11.09 -6.12 4.17
N ASP A 22 11.69 -7.19 4.70
CA ASP A 22 11.76 -7.44 6.15
C ASP A 22 10.40 -7.38 6.88
N ASN A 23 9.33 -7.83 6.20
CA ASN A 23 7.95 -7.75 6.69
C ASN A 23 7.48 -6.31 6.98
N HIS A 24 7.93 -5.35 6.14
CA HIS A 24 7.45 -3.98 6.22
C HIS A 24 5.93 -3.94 6.02
N LYS A 25 5.26 -3.16 6.87
CA LYS A 25 3.82 -2.98 6.81
C LYS A 25 3.50 -1.64 6.17
N PHE A 26 2.59 -1.67 5.23
CA PHE A 26 2.01 -0.47 4.63
C PHE A 26 0.52 -0.70 4.43
N VAL A 27 -0.18 0.37 4.10
CA VAL A 27 -1.56 0.28 3.68
C VAL A 27 -1.58 0.36 2.15
N MET A 28 -2.41 -0.47 1.53
CA MET A 28 -2.56 -0.54 0.09
C MET A 28 -4.03 -0.45 -0.31
N CYS A 29 -4.31 0.31 -1.36
CA CYS A 29 -5.57 0.24 -2.08
C CYS A 29 -5.44 -0.76 -3.23
N PHE A 30 -6.23 -1.84 -3.20
CA PHE A 30 -6.19 -2.87 -4.25
C PHE A 30 -6.96 -2.49 -5.53
N GLU A 31 -7.63 -1.33 -5.54
CA GLU A 31 -8.30 -0.80 -6.74
C GLU A 31 -7.35 0.01 -7.63
N CYS A 32 -6.30 0.60 -7.05
CA CYS A 32 -5.41 1.53 -7.76
C CYS A 32 -3.93 1.40 -7.38
N ASP A 33 -3.57 0.30 -6.71
CA ASP A 33 -2.21 -0.07 -6.29
C ASP A 33 -1.44 1.01 -5.49
N THR A 34 -2.15 2.00 -4.95
CA THR A 34 -1.55 3.07 -4.16
C THR A 34 -1.22 2.56 -2.75
N ILE A 35 -0.01 2.86 -2.28
CA ILE A 35 0.51 2.47 -0.97
C ILE A 35 0.91 3.68 -0.09
N TRP A 36 0.92 3.48 1.23
CA TRP A 36 1.43 4.46 2.20
C TRP A 36 1.88 3.81 3.53
N ASP A 37 2.89 4.41 4.17
CA ASP A 37 3.69 3.81 5.26
C ASP A 37 2.95 3.54 6.58
N SER A 38 1.74 4.06 6.78
CA SER A 38 1.10 3.91 8.09
C SER A 38 -0.40 4.03 8.13
N ILE A 39 -0.98 3.33 9.11
CA ILE A 39 -2.31 3.57 9.67
C ILE A 39 -2.32 4.89 10.48
N ALA A 40 -1.42 5.84 10.28
CA ALA A 40 -1.56 7.21 10.78
C ALA A 40 -2.29 8.08 9.73
N ASN A 41 -2.72 9.30 10.08
CA ASN A 41 -3.21 10.26 9.08
C ASN A 41 -2.02 10.63 8.19
N VAL A 42 -1.97 10.08 6.99
CA VAL A 42 -0.94 10.38 6.01
C VAL A 42 -1.39 11.63 5.25
N PRO A 43 -0.62 12.74 5.26
CA PRO A 43 -0.86 13.83 4.33
C PRO A 43 -0.86 13.29 2.90
N ASP A 44 -1.74 13.76 2.02
CA ASP A 44 -1.86 13.29 0.62
C ASP A 44 -0.52 13.25 -0.17
N GLN A 45 0.54 13.86 0.35
CA GLN A 45 1.90 13.93 -0.20
C GLN A 45 2.79 12.71 0.09
N HIS A 46 2.34 11.72 0.87
CA HIS A 46 3.13 10.52 1.21
C HIS A 46 2.44 9.25 0.73
N VAL A 47 1.95 9.28 -0.51
CA VAL A 47 1.43 8.10 -1.20
C VAL A 47 2.32 7.79 -2.40
N SER A 48 2.58 6.52 -2.62
CA SER A 48 3.32 6.03 -3.79
C SER A 48 2.51 4.98 -4.51
N ASP A 49 2.76 4.81 -5.80
CA ASP A 49 2.33 3.63 -6.52
C ASP A 49 3.19 2.42 -6.12
N PHE A 50 2.60 1.24 -5.97
CA PHE A 50 3.32 0.04 -5.51
C PHE A 50 4.46 -0.35 -6.46
N GLU A 51 4.23 -0.27 -7.77
CA GLU A 51 5.27 -0.59 -8.76
C GLU A 51 6.41 0.43 -8.69
N ALA A 52 6.09 1.72 -8.61
CA ALA A 52 7.10 2.76 -8.43
C ALA A 52 7.93 2.54 -7.16
N PHE A 53 7.28 2.22 -6.04
CA PHE A 53 7.95 1.92 -4.78
C PHE A 53 8.87 0.71 -4.89
N MET A 54 8.42 -0.39 -5.49
CA MET A 54 9.26 -1.59 -5.67
C MET A 54 10.48 -1.30 -6.55
N ASN A 55 10.29 -0.53 -7.63
CA ASN A 55 11.37 -0.09 -8.50
C ASN A 55 12.38 0.81 -7.75
N GLU A 56 11.94 1.71 -6.88
CA GLU A 56 12.81 2.53 -6.01
C GLU A 56 13.60 1.67 -5.01
N GLN A 57 13.02 0.56 -4.55
CA GLN A 57 13.73 -0.44 -3.73
C GLN A 57 14.64 -1.37 -4.56
N GLY A 58 14.73 -1.18 -5.88
CA GLY A 58 15.51 -2.02 -6.77
C GLY A 58 15.00 -3.46 -6.88
N LYS A 59 13.68 -3.65 -6.70
CA LYS A 59 13.00 -4.95 -6.75
C LYS A 59 11.98 -4.96 -7.88
N ASP A 60 11.79 -6.11 -8.50
CA ASP A 60 10.67 -6.29 -9.43
C ASP A 60 9.34 -6.26 -8.65
N PRO A 61 8.31 -5.56 -9.15
CA PRO A 61 7.01 -5.52 -8.51
C PRO A 61 6.33 -6.89 -8.57
N ASP A 62 5.99 -7.44 -7.40
CA ASP A 62 5.33 -8.74 -7.27
C ASP A 62 4.24 -8.67 -6.20
N TRP A 63 2.99 -8.64 -6.65
CA TRP A 63 1.81 -8.60 -5.80
C TRP A 63 1.56 -9.91 -5.06
N THR A 64 2.15 -11.03 -5.49
CA THR A 64 2.01 -12.32 -4.80
C THR A 64 2.74 -12.34 -3.46
N LEU A 65 3.69 -11.43 -3.26
CA LEU A 65 4.43 -11.24 -2.01
C LEU A 65 3.67 -10.42 -0.97
N ILE A 66 2.51 -9.87 -1.35
CA ILE A 66 1.66 -9.03 -0.50
C ILE A 66 0.77 -9.91 0.35
N LYS A 67 0.97 -9.86 1.67
CA LYS A 67 0.11 -10.53 2.63
C LYS A 67 -0.90 -9.55 3.19
N LYS A 68 -2.19 -9.79 2.93
CA LYS A 68 -3.30 -9.03 3.55
C LYS A 68 -3.36 -9.33 5.05
N VAL A 69 -3.24 -8.30 5.88
CA VAL A 69 -3.30 -8.40 7.35
C VAL A 69 -4.73 -8.15 7.82
N GLN A 70 -5.26 -6.97 7.52
CA GLN A 70 -6.63 -6.58 7.88
C GLN A 70 -7.16 -5.48 6.96
N ARG A 71 -8.48 -5.39 6.84
CA ARG A 71 -9.16 -4.33 6.09
C ARG A 71 -9.34 -3.09 6.97
N VAL A 72 -9.12 -1.89 6.44
CA VAL A 72 -9.10 -0.62 7.22
C VAL A 72 -10.02 0.47 6.68
#